data_AF-A0A2E5NFZ6-F1
#
_entry.id   AF-A0A2E5NFZ6-F1
#
_cell.length_a   1.000
_cell.length_b   1.000
_cell.length_c   1.000
_cell.angle_alpha   90.00
_cell.angle_beta   90.00
_cell.angle_gamma   90.00
#
_symmetry.space_group_name_H-M   'P 1'
#
loop_
_entity.id
_entity.type
_entity.pdbx_description
1 polymer ?
#
loop_
_entity_poly.entity_id
_entity_poly.type
_entity_poly.pdbx_seq_one_letter_code
_entity_poly.pdbx_strand_id
1 'polypeptide(L)'
;MCGSMPSTGAEIQVACALIWRNEQILLSKRRRSSHLSGLWEFPGGKFEPGEEPRTCLSRELWEELGITPRTTSFMFQIPWTYGEESVRLWVYEVSSFDGEPQGLEGQDVSWFPSEFLTKLQIPRANDAIVRAVGLPRITKIFDAKLACEPKTWVKKTHDRSVLYLRGLPPGRDLEEAIDSAIGNGHRVILTLDQLTCFREGCGVHLRKSDGVQDALECLKTLDRPWPLTSGIRDESDIERQRDWPSDAVFISPVRQTLSHLGMPYLGWSRFSELACDLGVPAYALGGMTRSDIEAVQRHWGFGVAGISGF
;
A
#
# COMPACT_ATOMS: atom_id res chain seq x y z
N MET A 1 -14.28 -4.98 27.72
CA MET A 1 -13.20 -5.91 28.13
C MET A 1 -12.72 -6.68 26.92
N CYS A 2 -11.57 -6.30 26.38
CA CYS A 2 -10.57 -7.21 25.82
C CYS A 2 -9.28 -6.38 25.73
N GLY A 3 -8.59 -6.27 26.87
CA GLY A 3 -7.21 -5.78 26.88
C GLY A 3 -6.35 -6.93 26.42
N SER A 4 -5.82 -6.84 25.21
CA SER A 4 -4.77 -7.74 24.75
C SER A 4 -3.50 -7.42 25.53
N MET A 5 -3.19 -8.27 26.50
CA MET A 5 -1.86 -8.32 27.12
C MET A 5 -0.81 -8.57 26.02
N PRO A 6 0.41 -8.01 26.15
CA PRO A 6 1.48 -8.30 25.19
C PRO A 6 1.79 -9.80 25.22
N SER A 7 1.72 -10.42 24.04
CA SER A 7 2.20 -11.78 23.77
C SER A 7 3.65 -11.90 24.27
N THR A 8 3.90 -12.92 25.09
CA THR A 8 5.21 -13.21 25.71
C THR A 8 6.12 -14.07 24.82
N GLY A 9 5.78 -14.24 23.53
CA GLY A 9 6.62 -14.89 22.52
C GLY A 9 7.35 -13.86 21.64
N ALA A 10 8.52 -14.22 21.12
CA ALA A 10 9.21 -13.41 20.10
C ALA A 10 8.34 -13.32 18.82
N GLU A 11 8.18 -12.12 18.25
CA GLU A 11 7.42 -11.91 17.01
C GLU A 11 8.09 -12.63 15.83
N ILE A 12 7.35 -13.54 15.17
CA ILE A 12 7.84 -14.32 14.03
C ILE A 12 7.91 -13.42 12.81
N GLN A 13 9.09 -13.31 12.20
CA GLN A 13 9.29 -12.55 10.97
C GLN A 13 9.15 -13.47 9.75
N VAL A 14 8.38 -13.04 8.75
CA VAL A 14 8.08 -13.80 7.53
C VAL A 14 8.26 -12.92 6.30
N ALA A 15 8.99 -13.38 5.29
CA ALA A 15 9.06 -12.72 3.99
C ALA A 15 7.93 -13.23 3.10
N CYS A 16 7.27 -12.33 2.37
CA CYS A 16 6.22 -12.69 1.40
C CYS A 16 6.48 -12.00 0.06
N ALA A 17 6.31 -12.74 -1.03
CA ALA A 17 6.61 -12.27 -2.39
C ALA A 17 5.36 -12.09 -3.25
N LEU A 18 5.15 -10.87 -3.75
CA LEU A 18 4.27 -10.55 -4.86
C LEU A 18 5.06 -10.66 -6.17
N ILE A 19 4.98 -11.82 -6.83
CA ILE A 19 5.83 -12.14 -7.99
C ILE A 19 5.06 -11.93 -9.28
N TRP A 20 5.55 -11.05 -10.15
CA TRP A 20 4.90 -10.68 -11.40
C TRP A 20 5.47 -11.39 -12.63
N ARG A 21 4.59 -11.79 -13.55
CA ARG A 21 4.91 -12.15 -14.94
C ARG A 21 3.70 -11.86 -15.82
N ASN A 22 3.87 -11.06 -16.88
CA ASN A 22 2.82 -10.76 -17.87
C ASN A 22 1.47 -10.36 -17.24
N GLU A 23 1.48 -9.41 -16.30
CA GLU A 23 0.28 -8.93 -15.56
C GLU A 23 -0.40 -9.98 -14.64
N GLN A 24 0.21 -11.16 -14.51
CA GLN A 24 -0.21 -12.20 -13.58
C GLN A 24 0.70 -12.24 -12.36
N ILE A 25 0.15 -12.76 -11.28
CA ILE A 25 0.80 -12.95 -9.99
C ILE A 25 0.88 -14.44 -9.69
N LEU A 26 2.06 -14.91 -9.30
CA LEU A 26 2.26 -16.28 -8.86
C LEU A 26 1.79 -16.46 -7.42
N LEU A 27 0.98 -17.49 -7.18
CA LEU A 27 0.60 -17.95 -5.85
C LEU A 27 0.94 -19.43 -5.68
N SER A 28 1.20 -19.84 -4.43
CA SER A 28 1.31 -21.22 -4.00
C SER A 28 0.05 -21.63 -3.21
N LYS A 29 -0.32 -22.91 -3.25
CA LYS A 29 -1.45 -23.43 -2.49
C LYS A 29 -0.99 -24.18 -1.26
N ARG A 30 -1.43 -23.75 -0.08
CA ARG A 30 -1.07 -24.36 1.21
C ARG A 30 -1.38 -25.86 1.22
N ARG A 31 -0.36 -26.67 1.52
CA ARG A 31 -0.51 -28.13 1.61
C ARG A 31 -1.57 -28.52 2.64
N ARG A 32 -2.25 -29.65 2.43
CA ARG A 32 -3.36 -30.14 3.27
C ARG A 32 -3.03 -30.30 4.76
N SER A 33 -1.76 -30.54 5.10
CA SER A 33 -1.27 -30.74 6.47
C SER A 33 -0.79 -29.47 7.17
N SER A 34 -0.87 -28.30 6.53
CA SER A 34 -0.41 -27.02 7.10
C SER A 34 -1.55 -26.24 7.78
N HIS A 35 -1.21 -25.32 8.70
CA HIS A 35 -2.17 -24.35 9.24
C HIS A 35 -2.85 -23.61 8.09
N LEU A 36 -4.19 -23.44 8.09
CA LEU A 36 -4.97 -22.82 6.98
C LEU A 36 -4.89 -23.55 5.62
N SER A 37 -4.94 -24.88 5.64
CA SER A 37 -4.80 -25.70 4.43
C SER A 37 -5.80 -25.39 3.31
N GLY A 38 -5.33 -25.49 2.06
CA GLY A 38 -6.15 -25.33 0.85
C GLY A 38 -6.34 -23.88 0.36
N LEU A 39 -5.91 -22.88 1.14
CA LEU A 39 -5.87 -21.48 0.72
C LEU A 39 -4.69 -21.21 -0.23
N TRP A 40 -4.87 -20.23 -1.13
CA TRP A 40 -3.77 -19.67 -1.93
C TRP A 40 -3.01 -18.63 -1.11
N GLU A 41 -1.70 -18.54 -1.30
CA GLU A 41 -0.86 -17.58 -0.60
C GLU A 41 0.26 -17.02 -1.47
N PHE A 42 0.82 -15.91 -1.00
CA PHE A 42 2.02 -15.32 -1.59
C PHE A 42 3.23 -16.13 -1.11
N PRO A 43 4.08 -16.66 -2.02
CA PRO A 43 5.24 -17.48 -1.66
C PRO A 43 6.22 -16.77 -0.71
N GLY A 44 6.96 -17.55 0.06
CA GLY A 44 7.92 -17.06 1.05
C GLY A 44 7.79 -17.76 2.40
N GLY A 45 8.66 -17.41 3.34
CA GLY A 45 8.75 -18.12 4.61
C GLY A 45 9.44 -17.35 5.72
N LYS A 46 9.82 -18.08 6.77
CA LYS A 46 10.26 -17.51 8.04
C LYS A 46 11.72 -17.09 7.97
N PHE A 47 12.06 -16.03 8.70
CA PHE A 47 13.45 -15.63 8.84
C PHE A 47 14.20 -16.64 9.69
N GLU A 48 15.44 -16.92 9.32
CA GLU A 48 16.41 -17.57 10.19
C GLU A 48 17.01 -16.57 11.20
N PRO A 49 17.57 -17.03 12.34
CA PRO A 49 18.20 -16.15 13.32
C PRO A 49 19.30 -15.26 12.70
N GLY A 50 19.09 -13.94 12.76
CA GLY A 50 20.03 -12.95 12.22
C GLY A 50 19.98 -12.78 10.70
N GLU A 51 19.00 -13.38 10.02
CA GLU A 51 18.85 -13.28 8.57
C GLU A 51 18.30 -11.92 8.14
N GLU A 52 18.94 -11.30 7.14
CA GLU A 52 18.43 -10.07 6.53
C GLU A 52 17.15 -10.34 5.71
N PRO A 53 16.15 -9.45 5.72
CA PRO A 53 14.86 -9.70 5.06
C PRO A 53 14.93 -10.12 3.58
N ARG A 54 15.84 -9.50 2.80
CA ARG A 54 16.01 -9.82 1.37
C ARG A 54 16.75 -11.15 1.15
N THR A 55 17.59 -11.55 2.10
CA THR A 55 18.27 -12.86 2.10
C THR A 55 17.24 -13.95 2.35
N CYS A 56 16.39 -13.79 3.37
CA CYS A 56 15.27 -14.69 3.64
C CYS A 56 14.38 -14.85 2.40
N LEU A 57 13.92 -13.72 1.81
CA LEU A 57 13.12 -13.76 0.59
C LEU A 57 13.79 -14.56 -0.54
N SER A 58 15.08 -14.35 -0.77
CA SER A 58 15.79 -15.02 -1.87
C SER A 58 15.98 -16.51 -1.61
N ARG A 59 16.26 -16.91 -0.36
CA ARG A 59 16.39 -18.32 0.05
C ARG A 59 15.05 -19.04 -0.09
N GLU A 60 13.99 -18.50 0.50
CA GLU A 60 12.65 -19.10 0.48
C GLU A 60 12.12 -19.27 -0.95
N LEU A 61 12.28 -18.26 -1.82
CA LEU A 61 11.87 -18.38 -3.23
C LEU A 61 12.69 -19.43 -4.00
N TRP A 62 13.95 -19.65 -3.62
CA TRP A 62 14.75 -20.72 -4.22
C TRP A 62 14.32 -22.09 -3.73
N GLU A 63 14.09 -22.25 -2.42
CA GLU A 63 13.68 -23.51 -1.79
C GLU A 63 12.28 -23.95 -2.21
N GLU A 64 11.31 -23.03 -2.19
CA GLU A 64 9.91 -23.34 -2.49
C GLU A 64 9.63 -23.43 -3.98
N LEU A 65 10.27 -22.56 -4.78
CA LEU A 65 9.90 -22.33 -6.17
C LEU A 65 10.99 -22.60 -7.20
N GLY A 66 12.25 -22.74 -6.78
CA GLY A 66 13.38 -22.91 -7.69
C GLY A 66 13.75 -21.64 -8.46
N ILE A 67 13.36 -20.46 -7.98
CA ILE A 67 13.66 -19.19 -8.65
C ILE A 67 14.62 -18.33 -7.84
N THR A 68 15.36 -17.47 -8.54
CA THR A 68 16.24 -16.47 -7.91
C THR A 68 15.79 -15.07 -8.29
N PRO A 69 15.30 -14.25 -7.35
CA PRO A 69 14.83 -12.91 -7.67
C PRO A 69 15.99 -12.00 -8.13
N ARG A 70 15.75 -11.22 -9.19
CA ARG A 70 16.71 -10.26 -9.78
C ARG A 70 16.38 -8.82 -9.45
N THR A 71 15.09 -8.47 -9.44
CA THR A 71 14.61 -7.15 -9.03
C THR A 71 13.55 -7.30 -7.96
N THR A 72 13.87 -6.81 -6.76
CA THR A 72 12.97 -6.84 -5.60
C THR A 72 12.76 -5.45 -5.02
N SER A 73 11.51 -5.12 -4.70
CA SER A 73 11.13 -3.84 -4.11
C SER A 73 10.31 -4.08 -2.86
N PHE A 74 10.71 -3.47 -1.75
CA PHE A 74 9.92 -3.52 -0.52
C PHE A 74 8.57 -2.80 -0.73
N MET A 75 7.48 -3.38 -0.23
CA MET A 75 6.15 -2.77 -0.27
C MET A 75 5.78 -2.18 1.09
N PHE A 76 5.58 -3.02 2.10
CA PHE A 76 5.18 -2.62 3.47
C PHE A 76 5.29 -3.84 4.40
N GLN A 77 5.07 -3.62 5.70
CA GLN A 77 4.98 -4.67 6.71
C GLN A 77 3.54 -4.87 7.17
N ILE A 78 3.20 -6.09 7.56
CA ILE A 78 1.90 -6.45 8.13
C ILE A 78 2.11 -7.10 9.50
N PRO A 79 1.96 -6.36 10.61
CA PRO A 79 1.83 -6.97 11.91
C PRO A 79 0.48 -7.71 12.01
N TRP A 80 0.51 -8.94 12.47
CA TRP A 80 -0.67 -9.79 12.61
C TRP A 80 -0.56 -10.71 13.81
N THR A 81 -1.68 -10.97 14.49
CA THR A 81 -1.71 -11.87 15.65
C THR A 81 -2.68 -13.02 15.40
N TYR A 82 -2.18 -14.24 15.56
CA TYR A 82 -2.96 -15.48 15.53
C TYR A 82 -3.09 -16.02 16.97
N GLY A 83 -4.16 -15.63 17.68
CA GLY A 83 -4.34 -16.02 19.08
C GLY A 83 -3.24 -15.42 19.95
N GLU A 84 -2.33 -16.25 20.45
CA GLU A 84 -1.18 -15.81 21.27
C GLU A 84 0.10 -15.59 20.44
N GLU A 85 0.14 -16.03 19.18
CA GLU A 85 1.31 -15.89 18.31
C GLU A 85 1.29 -14.55 17.55
N SER A 86 2.41 -13.81 17.59
CA SER A 86 2.60 -12.60 16.80
C SER A 86 3.47 -12.89 15.57
N VAL A 87 3.03 -12.41 14.41
CA VAL A 87 3.71 -12.57 13.13
C VAL A 87 3.82 -11.22 12.43
N ARG A 88 4.94 -10.95 11.77
CA ARG A 88 5.13 -9.79 10.91
C ARG A 88 5.50 -10.23 9.51
N LEU A 89 4.63 -9.91 8.55
CA LEU A 89 4.88 -10.17 7.14
C LEU A 89 5.66 -9.01 6.53
N TRP A 90 6.75 -9.30 5.83
CA TRP A 90 7.55 -8.36 5.07
C TRP A 90 7.23 -8.57 3.59
N VAL A 91 6.48 -7.64 3.02
CA VAL A 91 5.94 -7.80 1.67
C VAL A 91 6.91 -7.21 0.66
N TYR A 92 7.33 -8.03 -0.31
CA TYR A 92 8.21 -7.64 -1.40
C TYR A 92 7.52 -7.87 -2.74
N GLU A 93 7.70 -6.93 -3.65
CA GLU A 93 7.38 -7.10 -5.06
C GLU A 93 8.60 -7.64 -5.80
N VAL A 94 8.40 -8.68 -6.61
CA VAL A 94 9.43 -9.28 -7.46
C VAL A 94 9.00 -9.09 -8.92
N SER A 95 9.71 -8.23 -9.65
CA SER A 95 9.39 -7.88 -11.04
C SER A 95 10.27 -8.60 -12.07
N SER A 96 11.36 -9.21 -11.63
CA SER A 96 12.20 -10.07 -12.45
C SER A 96 12.92 -11.12 -11.60
N PHE A 97 13.12 -12.31 -12.17
CA PHE A 97 13.74 -13.46 -11.53
C PHE A 97 14.30 -14.42 -12.60
N ASP A 98 15.20 -15.30 -12.17
CA ASP A 98 15.71 -16.40 -12.98
C ASP A 98 15.08 -17.73 -12.54
N GLY A 99 15.01 -18.70 -13.45
CA GLY A 99 14.36 -20.00 -13.24
C GLY A 99 12.90 -20.02 -13.69
N GLU A 100 12.26 -21.19 -13.62
CA GLU A 100 10.81 -21.33 -13.86
C GLU A 100 10.17 -21.81 -12.56
N PRO A 101 9.15 -21.09 -12.02
CA PRO A 101 8.55 -21.46 -10.76
C PRO A 101 7.86 -22.83 -10.78
N GLN A 102 8.16 -23.66 -9.80
CA GLN A 102 7.56 -24.99 -9.60
C GLN A 102 7.39 -25.24 -8.10
N GLY A 103 6.36 -25.94 -7.64
CA GLY A 103 6.29 -26.36 -6.24
C GLY A 103 7.32 -27.44 -5.94
N LEU A 104 8.52 -27.06 -5.51
CA LEU A 104 9.63 -27.99 -5.23
C LEU A 104 9.42 -28.77 -3.94
N GLU A 105 8.87 -28.07 -2.99
CA GLU A 105 8.06 -28.57 -1.92
C GLU A 105 6.71 -28.97 -2.53
N GLY A 106 6.09 -30.14 -2.37
CA GLY A 106 4.94 -30.54 -3.22
C GLY A 106 3.60 -29.76 -3.15
N GLN A 107 3.58 -28.43 -3.20
CA GLN A 107 2.43 -27.55 -3.38
C GLN A 107 2.07 -27.33 -4.85
N ASP A 108 0.80 -26.98 -5.08
CA ASP A 108 0.38 -26.42 -6.36
C ASP A 108 0.87 -24.98 -6.46
N VAL A 109 1.36 -24.58 -7.64
CA VAL A 109 1.71 -23.20 -7.97
C VAL A 109 0.93 -22.77 -9.22
N SER A 110 0.44 -21.54 -9.25
CA SER A 110 -0.37 -21.05 -10.38
C SER A 110 -0.28 -19.55 -10.54
N TRP A 111 -0.42 -19.11 -11.80
CA TRP A 111 -0.44 -17.71 -12.18
C TRP A 111 -1.88 -17.21 -12.28
N PHE A 112 -2.17 -16.10 -11.60
CA PHE A 112 -3.50 -15.50 -11.57
C PHE A 112 -3.44 -14.05 -12.06
N PRO A 113 -4.38 -13.62 -12.93
CA PRO A 113 -4.57 -12.20 -13.19
C PRO A 113 -4.86 -11.43 -11.88
N SER A 114 -4.32 -10.22 -11.77
CA SER A 114 -4.43 -9.41 -10.53
C SER A 114 -5.87 -9.19 -10.07
N GLU A 115 -6.80 -9.01 -11.00
CA GLU A 115 -8.23 -8.82 -10.75
C GLU A 115 -8.92 -10.07 -10.18
N PHE A 116 -8.32 -11.25 -10.35
CA PHE A 116 -8.87 -12.51 -9.87
C PHE A 116 -8.53 -12.79 -8.41
N LEU A 117 -7.54 -12.10 -7.84
CA LEU A 117 -7.08 -12.30 -6.46
C LEU A 117 -8.22 -12.12 -5.45
N THR A 118 -9.11 -11.15 -5.68
CA THR A 118 -10.27 -10.89 -4.82
C THR A 118 -11.30 -12.01 -4.76
N LYS A 119 -11.22 -12.98 -5.69
CA LYS A 119 -12.11 -14.16 -5.76
C LYS A 119 -11.48 -15.41 -5.16
N LEU A 120 -10.19 -15.37 -4.83
CA LEU A 120 -9.46 -16.49 -4.25
C LEU A 120 -9.67 -16.52 -2.74
N GLN A 121 -9.63 -17.72 -2.16
CA GLN A 121 -9.54 -17.87 -0.72
C GLN A 121 -8.08 -17.74 -0.31
N ILE A 122 -7.76 -16.66 0.41
CA ILE A 122 -6.41 -16.28 0.84
C ILE A 122 -6.44 -16.06 2.37
N PRO A 123 -5.34 -16.30 3.12
CA PRO A 123 -5.27 -15.93 4.53
C PRO A 123 -5.60 -14.46 4.78
N ARG A 124 -6.39 -14.16 5.81
CA ARG A 124 -6.81 -12.78 6.15
C ARG A 124 -5.64 -11.81 6.39
N ALA A 125 -4.51 -12.31 6.89
CA ALA A 125 -3.31 -11.50 7.06
C ALA A 125 -2.78 -10.92 5.72
N ASN A 126 -3.15 -11.52 4.58
CA ASN A 126 -2.71 -11.10 3.26
C ASN A 126 -3.74 -10.18 2.56
N ASP A 127 -4.88 -9.86 3.19
CA ASP A 127 -5.91 -9.01 2.59
C ASP A 127 -5.34 -7.65 2.18
N ALA A 128 -4.43 -7.09 2.99
CA ALA A 128 -3.74 -5.83 2.68
C ALA A 128 -2.82 -5.94 1.46
N ILE A 129 -2.21 -7.10 1.22
CA ILE A 129 -1.40 -7.35 0.01
C ILE A 129 -2.30 -7.28 -1.22
N VAL A 130 -3.44 -7.98 -1.18
CA VAL A 130 -4.42 -7.99 -2.29
C VAL A 130 -4.91 -6.58 -2.60
N ARG A 131 -5.25 -5.78 -1.58
CA ARG A 131 -5.69 -4.38 -1.77
C ARG A 131 -4.60 -3.45 -2.26
N ALA A 132 -3.32 -3.75 -2.02
CA ALA A 132 -2.19 -2.97 -2.48
C ALA A 132 -1.76 -3.29 -3.92
N VAL A 133 -2.26 -4.38 -4.53
CA VAL A 133 -1.88 -4.80 -5.88
C VAL A 133 -2.22 -3.71 -6.90
N GLY A 134 -1.23 -3.31 -7.69
CA GLY A 134 -1.37 -2.29 -8.73
C GLY A 134 -1.37 -0.85 -8.21
N LEU A 135 -1.18 -0.63 -6.90
CA LEU A 135 -1.10 0.70 -6.32
C LEU A 135 0.17 1.43 -6.83
N PRO A 136 0.06 2.63 -7.43
CA PRO A 136 1.23 3.35 -7.93
C PRO A 136 2.18 3.86 -6.83
N ARG A 137 3.50 3.78 -7.03
CA ARG A 137 4.50 4.27 -6.05
C ARG A 137 4.52 5.80 -5.87
N ILE A 138 3.84 6.53 -6.74
CA ILE A 138 3.81 8.00 -6.75
C ILE A 138 2.38 8.47 -6.54
N THR A 139 2.21 9.36 -5.58
CA THR A 139 1.00 10.17 -5.41
C THR A 139 1.32 11.64 -5.69
N LYS A 140 0.62 12.24 -6.63
CA LYS A 140 0.74 13.67 -6.91
C LYS A 140 -0.48 14.41 -6.37
N ILE A 141 -0.26 15.54 -5.71
CA ILE A 141 -1.32 16.33 -5.09
C ILE A 141 -1.42 17.64 -5.85
N PHE A 142 -2.51 17.83 -6.58
CA PHE A 142 -2.90 19.13 -7.11
C PHE A 142 -3.39 20.00 -5.96
N ASP A 143 -3.00 21.27 -5.92
CA ASP A 143 -3.54 22.26 -4.99
C ASP A 143 -4.07 23.46 -5.80
N ALA A 144 -5.38 23.68 -5.71
CA ALA A 144 -6.06 24.78 -6.40
C ALA A 144 -5.52 26.18 -6.03
N LYS A 145 -4.80 26.31 -4.91
CA LYS A 145 -4.15 27.58 -4.52
C LYS A 145 -2.80 27.80 -5.20
N LEU A 146 -2.18 26.75 -5.75
CA LEU A 146 -0.82 26.80 -6.31
C LEU A 146 -0.80 26.59 -7.83
N ALA A 147 -1.69 25.75 -8.36
CA ALA A 147 -1.75 25.41 -9.77
C ALA A 147 -2.99 26.04 -10.43
N CYS A 148 -2.84 26.52 -11.66
CA CYS A 148 -3.87 27.31 -12.35
C CYS A 148 -4.91 26.48 -13.12
N GLU A 149 -4.57 25.28 -13.59
CA GLU A 149 -5.49 24.49 -14.42
C GLU A 149 -5.31 22.97 -14.19
N PRO A 150 -6.33 22.27 -13.67
CA PRO A 150 -6.20 20.88 -13.25
C PRO A 150 -6.03 19.90 -14.41
N LYS A 151 -6.75 20.10 -15.52
CA LYS A 151 -6.63 19.22 -16.70
C LYS A 151 -5.23 19.27 -17.32
N THR A 152 -4.66 20.47 -17.44
CA THR A 152 -3.28 20.65 -17.91
C THR A 152 -2.27 20.05 -16.94
N TRP A 153 -2.52 20.16 -15.63
CA TRP A 153 -1.68 19.50 -14.61
C TRP A 153 -1.71 17.97 -14.72
N VAL A 154 -2.90 17.38 -14.92
CA VAL A 154 -3.05 15.93 -15.15
C VAL A 154 -2.26 15.49 -16.38
N LYS A 155 -2.41 16.18 -17.52
CA LYS A 155 -1.70 15.84 -18.78
C LYS A 155 -0.17 15.92 -18.68
N LYS A 156 0.36 16.71 -17.74
CA LYS A 156 1.81 16.79 -17.46
C LYS A 156 2.30 15.66 -16.56
N THR A 157 1.42 14.81 -16.06
CA THR A 157 1.81 13.63 -15.28
C THR A 157 2.13 12.48 -16.22
N HIS A 158 3.40 12.07 -16.23
CA HIS A 158 3.89 10.99 -17.10
C HIS A 158 3.88 9.64 -16.41
N ASP A 159 4.40 9.56 -15.17
CA ASP A 159 4.39 8.30 -14.42
C ASP A 159 2.96 7.94 -13.99
N ARG A 160 2.59 6.66 -14.11
CA ARG A 160 1.36 6.14 -13.50
C ARG A 160 1.39 6.49 -12.01
N SER A 161 0.32 7.14 -11.55
CA SER A 161 0.27 7.83 -10.26
C SER A 161 -1.13 7.77 -9.67
N VAL A 162 -1.23 7.96 -8.36
CA VAL A 162 -2.47 8.39 -7.70
C VAL A 162 -2.50 9.91 -7.73
N LEU A 163 -3.61 10.51 -8.17
CA LEU A 163 -3.78 11.96 -8.25
C LEU A 163 -4.78 12.41 -7.20
N TYR A 164 -4.35 13.26 -6.29
CA TYR A 164 -5.21 13.89 -5.29
C TYR A 164 -5.54 15.32 -5.73
N LEU A 165 -6.79 15.54 -6.11
CA LEU A 165 -7.29 16.82 -6.65
C LEU A 165 -7.74 17.77 -5.52
N ARG A 166 -6.80 18.21 -4.68
CA ARG A 166 -7.09 18.98 -3.46
C ARG A 166 -7.59 20.40 -3.76
N GLY A 167 -8.69 20.77 -3.11
CA GLY A 167 -9.22 22.14 -3.13
C GLY A 167 -10.04 22.49 -4.38
N LEU A 168 -10.37 21.50 -5.21
CA LEU A 168 -11.31 21.67 -6.32
C LEU A 168 -12.72 21.29 -5.88
N PRO A 169 -13.69 22.22 -5.90
CA PRO A 169 -15.08 21.88 -5.61
C PRO A 169 -15.68 20.99 -6.72
N PRO A 170 -16.76 20.25 -6.44
CA PRO A 170 -17.54 19.58 -7.47
C PRO A 170 -17.94 20.52 -8.61
N GLY A 171 -17.76 20.08 -9.84
CA GLY A 171 -18.07 20.85 -11.03
C GLY A 171 -17.25 20.42 -12.23
N ARG A 172 -17.50 21.08 -13.36
CA ARG A 172 -16.93 20.72 -14.67
C ARG A 172 -15.41 20.53 -14.66
N ASP A 173 -14.67 21.41 -14.01
CA ASP A 173 -13.19 21.34 -13.98
C ASP A 173 -12.70 20.09 -13.25
N LEU A 174 -13.35 19.69 -12.15
CA LEU A 174 -13.03 18.47 -11.42
C LEU A 174 -13.38 17.23 -12.26
N GLU A 175 -14.56 17.21 -12.88
CA GLU A 175 -15.01 16.10 -13.73
C GLU A 175 -14.08 15.89 -14.93
N GLU A 176 -13.74 16.96 -15.66
CA GLU A 176 -12.82 16.87 -16.79
C GLU A 176 -11.40 16.44 -16.37
N ALA A 177 -10.95 16.83 -15.17
CA ALA A 177 -9.67 16.38 -14.63
C ALA A 177 -9.70 14.89 -14.24
N ILE A 178 -10.80 14.41 -13.65
CA ILE A 178 -11.01 12.99 -13.33
C ILE A 178 -10.97 12.16 -14.61
N ASP A 179 -11.77 12.53 -15.62
CA ASP A 179 -11.86 11.79 -16.87
C ASP A 179 -10.51 11.76 -17.60
N SER A 180 -9.81 12.92 -17.62
CA SER A 180 -8.46 12.99 -18.16
C SER A 180 -7.49 12.09 -17.38
N ALA A 181 -7.58 12.01 -16.06
CA ALA A 181 -6.66 11.23 -15.25
C ALA A 181 -6.85 9.73 -15.48
N ILE A 182 -8.10 9.26 -15.44
CA ILE A 182 -8.45 7.86 -15.67
C ILE A 182 -8.09 7.45 -17.09
N GLY A 183 -8.39 8.28 -18.09
CA GLY A 183 -8.05 8.03 -19.49
C GLY A 183 -6.54 7.92 -19.77
N ASN A 184 -5.70 8.50 -18.91
CA ASN A 184 -4.23 8.36 -18.97
C ASN A 184 -3.69 7.25 -18.04
N GLY A 185 -4.55 6.40 -17.48
CA GLY A 185 -4.17 5.25 -16.66
C GLY A 185 -3.80 5.58 -15.20
N HIS A 186 -4.05 6.82 -14.76
CA HIS A 186 -3.88 7.20 -13.36
C HIS A 186 -5.07 6.73 -12.50
N ARG A 187 -4.88 6.76 -11.18
CA ARG A 187 -5.97 6.69 -10.21
C ARG A 187 -6.23 8.08 -9.66
N VAL A 188 -7.46 8.36 -9.26
CA VAL A 188 -7.83 9.64 -8.64
C VAL A 188 -8.35 9.36 -7.24
N ILE A 189 -7.98 10.16 -6.25
CA ILE A 189 -8.59 10.12 -4.91
C ILE A 189 -9.35 11.42 -4.66
N LEU A 190 -10.59 11.27 -4.19
CA LEU A 190 -11.53 12.36 -3.92
C LEU A 190 -11.77 12.48 -2.42
N THR A 191 -12.01 13.69 -1.90
CA THR A 191 -12.52 13.88 -0.54
C THR A 191 -14.03 13.65 -0.47
N LEU A 192 -14.59 13.51 0.73
CA LEU A 192 -16.02 13.25 0.91
C LEU A 192 -16.91 14.31 0.23
N ASP A 193 -16.50 15.58 0.27
CA ASP A 193 -17.21 16.70 -0.38
C ASP A 193 -17.11 16.70 -1.92
N GLN A 194 -16.27 15.84 -2.50
CA GLN A 194 -16.09 15.66 -3.94
C GLN A 194 -16.84 14.45 -4.51
N LEU A 195 -17.48 13.64 -3.66
CA LEU A 195 -18.05 12.34 -4.06
C LEU A 195 -19.22 12.42 -5.04
N THR A 196 -19.85 13.59 -5.23
CA THR A 196 -20.82 13.79 -6.31
C THR A 196 -20.20 13.62 -7.70
N CYS A 197 -18.87 13.75 -7.82
CA CYS A 197 -18.11 13.49 -9.04
C CYS A 197 -17.52 12.06 -9.09
N PHE A 198 -17.84 11.17 -8.14
CA PHE A 198 -17.30 9.81 -8.09
C PHE A 198 -17.69 8.99 -9.34
N ARG A 199 -16.76 8.15 -9.83
CA ARG A 199 -16.94 7.20 -10.93
C ARG A 199 -15.90 6.09 -10.86
N GLU A 200 -16.03 5.05 -11.69
CA GLU A 200 -15.06 3.96 -11.76
C GLU A 200 -13.63 4.47 -11.97
N GLY A 201 -12.66 3.95 -11.22
CA GLY A 201 -11.27 4.41 -11.23
C GLY A 201 -10.94 5.50 -10.19
N CYS A 202 -11.96 6.01 -9.49
CA CYS A 202 -11.78 6.84 -8.31
C CYS A 202 -11.67 6.02 -7.02
N GLY A 203 -10.82 6.52 -6.12
CA GLY A 203 -10.75 6.17 -4.71
C GLY A 203 -11.14 7.37 -3.84
N VAL A 204 -10.91 7.24 -2.54
CA VAL A 204 -11.31 8.25 -1.55
C VAL A 204 -10.15 8.57 -0.63
N HIS A 205 -9.94 9.85 -0.36
CA HIS A 205 -9.03 10.33 0.67
C HIS A 205 -9.81 10.83 1.88
N LEU A 206 -9.68 10.12 3.00
CA LEU A 206 -10.28 10.45 4.29
C LEU A 206 -9.38 11.44 5.03
N ARG A 207 -9.89 12.64 5.26
CA ARG A 207 -9.18 13.70 5.98
C ARG A 207 -9.41 13.56 7.47
N LYS A 208 -8.43 14.02 8.26
CA LYS A 208 -8.56 14.10 9.73
C LYS A 208 -9.82 14.84 10.22
N SER A 209 -10.36 15.78 9.43
CA SER A 209 -11.58 16.52 9.74
C SER A 209 -12.87 15.76 9.44
N ASP A 210 -12.80 14.66 8.71
CA ASP A 210 -13.97 13.88 8.32
C ASP A 210 -14.39 12.98 9.49
N GLY A 211 -15.69 12.96 9.80
CA GLY A 211 -16.25 12.09 10.83
C GLY A 211 -16.15 10.62 10.42
N VAL A 212 -15.72 9.74 11.34
CA VAL A 212 -15.52 8.31 11.05
C VAL A 212 -16.81 7.65 10.54
N GLN A 213 -17.93 7.89 11.23
CA GLN A 213 -19.21 7.28 10.87
C GLN A 213 -19.71 7.77 9.51
N ASP A 214 -19.69 9.08 9.28
CA ASP A 214 -20.11 9.70 8.01
C ASP A 214 -19.27 9.17 6.84
N ALA A 215 -17.95 9.05 7.04
CA ALA A 215 -17.05 8.47 6.05
C ALA A 215 -17.46 7.03 5.70
N LEU A 216 -17.69 6.17 6.70
CA LEU A 216 -18.09 4.78 6.48
C LEU A 216 -19.45 4.67 5.79
N GLU A 217 -20.40 5.55 6.10
CA GLU A 217 -21.70 5.59 5.44
C GLU A 217 -21.59 6.01 3.98
N CYS A 218 -20.81 7.06 3.67
CA CYS A 218 -20.51 7.45 2.30
C CYS A 218 -19.86 6.30 1.52
N LEU A 219 -18.83 5.66 2.08
CA LEU A 219 -18.10 4.58 1.40
C LEU A 219 -18.99 3.39 1.02
N LYS A 220 -20.00 3.05 1.84
CA LYS A 220 -20.96 1.97 1.54
C LYS A 220 -21.83 2.25 0.31
N THR A 221 -21.98 3.51 -0.07
CA THR A 221 -22.79 3.90 -1.25
C THR A 221 -22.00 3.85 -2.56
N LEU A 222 -20.68 3.74 -2.48
CA LEU A 222 -19.80 3.78 -3.64
C LEU A 222 -19.57 2.37 -4.19
N ASP A 223 -19.58 2.24 -5.51
CA ASP A 223 -19.20 0.99 -6.17
C ASP A 223 -17.67 0.86 -6.19
N ARG A 224 -17.14 0.03 -5.29
CA ARG A 224 -15.72 -0.39 -5.22
C ARG A 224 -14.71 0.79 -5.31
N PRO A 225 -14.79 1.78 -4.40
CA PRO A 225 -13.83 2.87 -4.38
C PRO A 225 -12.41 2.34 -4.12
N TRP A 226 -11.44 2.73 -4.96
CA TRP A 226 -10.04 2.33 -4.77
C TRP A 226 -9.03 3.30 -5.41
N PRO A 227 -7.96 3.70 -4.70
CA PRO A 227 -7.63 3.32 -3.32
C PRO A 227 -8.35 4.16 -2.27
N LEU A 228 -8.58 3.58 -1.10
CA LEU A 228 -8.94 4.31 0.12
C LEU A 228 -7.67 4.76 0.82
N THR A 229 -7.57 6.05 1.13
CA THR A 229 -6.35 6.63 1.71
C THR A 229 -6.67 7.54 2.88
N SER A 230 -5.71 7.68 3.78
CA SER A 230 -5.80 8.64 4.88
C SER A 230 -4.45 9.27 5.21
N GLY A 231 -4.43 10.21 6.16
CA GLY A 231 -3.21 10.90 6.58
C GLY A 231 -2.96 10.79 8.08
N ILE A 232 -1.70 10.57 8.46
CA ILE A 232 -1.26 10.50 9.86
C ILE A 232 0.03 11.33 10.08
N ARG A 233 0.28 11.64 11.35
CA ARG A 233 1.52 12.28 11.82
C ARG A 233 2.12 11.61 13.06
N ASP A 234 1.30 10.89 13.82
CA ASP A 234 1.65 10.27 15.09
C ASP A 234 0.70 9.10 15.40
N GLU A 235 0.93 8.41 16.52
CA GLU A 235 0.10 7.28 16.98
C GLU A 235 -1.33 7.70 17.31
N SER A 236 -1.56 8.94 17.75
CA SER A 236 -2.92 9.42 18.04
C SER A 236 -3.77 9.47 16.77
N ASP A 237 -3.13 9.78 15.63
CA ASP A 237 -3.77 9.72 14.32
C ASP A 237 -4.07 8.27 13.89
N ILE A 238 -3.19 7.30 14.22
CA ILE A 238 -3.42 5.87 13.96
C ILE A 238 -4.58 5.36 14.81
N GLU A 239 -4.59 5.64 16.11
CA GLU A 239 -5.64 5.18 17.02
C GLU A 239 -7.01 5.71 16.63
N ARG A 240 -7.11 7.00 16.30
CA ARG A 240 -8.36 7.61 15.82
C ARG A 240 -8.88 6.97 14.53
N GLN A 241 -7.98 6.54 13.65
CA GLN A 241 -8.30 6.02 12.32
C GLN A 241 -8.29 4.49 12.26
N ARG A 242 -8.20 3.80 13.41
CA ARG A 242 -8.09 2.33 13.47
C ARG A 242 -9.22 1.60 12.73
N ASP A 243 -10.41 2.19 12.72
CA ASP A 243 -11.59 1.63 12.07
C ASP A 243 -11.75 2.06 10.58
N TRP A 244 -10.82 2.85 10.06
CA TRP A 244 -10.84 3.22 8.65
C TRP A 244 -10.31 2.10 7.76
N PRO A 245 -11.02 1.76 6.66
CA PRO A 245 -10.57 0.75 5.70
C PRO A 245 -9.51 1.34 4.76
N SER A 246 -8.40 1.86 5.28
CA SER A 246 -7.34 2.44 4.45
C SER A 246 -6.60 1.36 3.68
N ASP A 247 -6.45 1.56 2.36
CA ASP A 247 -5.57 0.78 1.48
C ASP A 247 -4.14 1.35 1.47
N ALA A 248 -3.99 2.63 1.80
CA ALA A 248 -2.69 3.27 1.99
C ALA A 248 -2.79 4.48 2.91
N VAL A 249 -1.67 4.87 3.51
CA VAL A 249 -1.60 5.98 4.47
C VAL A 249 -0.49 6.95 4.10
N PHE A 250 -0.78 8.24 4.18
CA PHE A 250 0.21 9.31 3.98
C PHE A 250 0.77 9.73 5.34
N ILE A 251 2.09 9.61 5.50
CA ILE A 251 2.79 10.03 6.72
C ILE A 251 3.45 11.37 6.44
N SER A 252 3.11 12.40 7.22
CA SER A 252 3.55 13.77 6.93
C SER A 252 3.70 14.66 8.18
N PRO A 253 4.49 15.76 8.09
CA PRO A 253 5.48 16.04 7.05
C PRO A 253 6.81 15.32 7.36
N VAL A 254 7.40 14.62 6.38
CA VAL A 254 8.70 13.93 6.55
C VAL A 254 9.87 14.92 6.59
N ARG A 255 9.88 15.92 5.71
CA ARG A 255 10.83 17.05 5.72
C ARG A 255 10.09 18.36 5.98
N GLN A 256 10.84 19.42 6.31
CA GLN A 256 10.28 20.77 6.35
C GLN A 256 9.68 21.12 4.98
N THR A 257 8.49 21.75 5.00
CA THR A 257 7.80 22.15 3.78
C THR A 257 7.40 23.62 3.82
N LEU A 258 7.29 24.22 2.64
CA LEU A 258 6.74 25.57 2.49
C LEU A 258 5.24 25.63 2.84
N SER A 259 4.50 24.52 2.66
CA SER A 259 3.08 24.42 3.01
C SER A 259 2.81 24.40 4.51
N HIS A 260 3.81 24.11 5.34
CA HIS A 260 3.72 24.04 6.81
C HIS A 260 4.98 24.65 7.47
N LEU A 261 5.28 25.92 7.16
CA LEU A 261 6.40 26.64 7.78
C LEU A 261 6.20 26.76 9.30
N GLY A 262 7.21 26.34 10.06
CA GLY A 262 7.22 26.43 11.54
C GLY A 262 6.63 25.23 12.28
N MET A 263 6.09 24.22 11.58
CA MET A 263 5.71 22.96 12.21
C MET A 263 6.92 21.99 12.31
N PRO A 264 7.06 21.25 13.42
CA PRO A 264 8.02 20.15 13.52
C PRO A 264 7.78 19.14 12.39
N TYR A 265 8.86 18.65 11.78
CA TYR A 265 8.81 17.55 10.80
C TYR A 265 9.28 16.25 11.47
N LEU A 266 8.86 15.12 10.90
CA LEU A 266 9.08 13.80 11.49
C LEU A 266 10.52 13.32 11.33
N GLY A 267 11.10 13.52 10.15
CA GLY A 267 12.35 12.87 9.75
C GLY A 267 12.16 11.38 9.45
N TRP A 268 13.21 10.76 8.92
CA TRP A 268 13.14 9.38 8.43
C TRP A 268 13.02 8.31 9.52
N SER A 269 13.66 8.50 10.68
CA SER A 269 13.53 7.57 11.81
C SER A 269 12.08 7.46 12.24
N ARG A 270 11.43 8.61 12.43
CA ARG A 270 10.04 8.64 12.88
C ARG A 270 9.06 8.17 11.82
N PHE A 271 9.31 8.50 10.55
CA PHE A 271 8.57 7.93 9.43
C PHE A 271 8.61 6.40 9.44
N SER A 272 9.81 5.83 9.63
CA SER A 272 10.04 4.40 9.66
C SER A 272 9.30 3.70 10.81
N GLU A 273 9.35 4.27 12.01
CA GLU A 273 8.62 3.75 13.18
C GLU A 273 7.12 3.67 12.92
N LEU A 274 6.53 4.76 12.39
CA LEU A 274 5.12 4.79 12.07
C LEU A 274 4.77 3.79 10.96
N ALA A 275 5.58 3.72 9.90
CA ALA A 275 5.31 2.87 8.74
C ALA A 275 5.28 1.37 9.06
N CYS A 276 6.14 0.90 9.98
CA CYS A 276 6.24 -0.51 10.35
C CYS A 276 4.92 -1.09 10.87
N ASP A 277 4.12 -0.32 11.61
CA ASP A 277 2.95 -0.85 12.33
C ASP A 277 1.61 -0.57 11.64
N LEU A 278 1.61 0.01 10.42
CA LEU A 278 0.36 0.35 9.73
C LEU A 278 -0.38 -0.84 9.14
N GLY A 279 0.33 -1.91 8.77
CA GLY A 279 -0.27 -3.03 8.05
C GLY A 279 -0.68 -2.75 6.61
N VAL A 280 -0.38 -1.55 6.09
CA VAL A 280 -0.74 -1.09 4.74
C VAL A 280 0.37 -0.20 4.16
N PRO A 281 0.42 -0.03 2.81
CA PRO A 281 1.33 0.89 2.14
C PRO A 281 1.43 2.29 2.77
N ALA A 282 2.66 2.69 3.12
CA ALA A 282 2.96 4.02 3.66
C ALA A 282 3.59 4.94 2.60
N TYR A 283 2.97 6.09 2.31
CA TYR A 283 3.59 7.13 1.49
C TYR A 283 4.26 8.20 2.35
N ALA A 284 5.51 8.49 2.07
CA ALA A 284 6.17 9.67 2.61
C ALA A 284 5.60 10.92 1.94
N LEU A 285 5.10 11.85 2.75
CA LEU A 285 4.58 13.13 2.27
C LEU A 285 5.30 14.30 2.98
N GLY A 286 5.62 15.32 2.20
CA GLY A 286 6.21 16.57 2.67
C GLY A 286 7.68 16.71 2.31
N GLY A 287 7.96 17.52 1.28
CA GLY A 287 9.31 17.74 0.75
C GLY A 287 9.87 16.56 -0.05
N MET A 288 8.97 15.69 -0.53
CA MET A 288 9.31 14.48 -1.30
C MET A 288 9.21 14.73 -2.80
N THR A 289 10.03 13.99 -3.55
CA THR A 289 10.12 13.97 -5.01
C THR A 289 10.23 12.53 -5.51
N ARG A 290 10.19 12.31 -6.82
CA ARG A 290 10.38 10.98 -7.43
C ARG A 290 11.71 10.32 -7.03
N SER A 291 12.79 11.09 -6.85
CA SER A 291 14.10 10.55 -6.47
C SER A 291 14.17 10.02 -5.05
N ASP A 292 13.17 10.31 -4.21
CA ASP A 292 13.14 9.85 -2.81
C ASP A 292 12.59 8.42 -2.66
N ILE A 293 12.11 7.76 -3.72
CA ILE A 293 11.51 6.41 -3.65
C ILE A 293 12.44 5.39 -2.98
N GLU A 294 13.73 5.37 -3.34
CA GLU A 294 14.70 4.46 -2.70
C GLU A 294 14.88 4.78 -1.22
N ALA A 295 14.90 6.06 -0.86
CA ALA A 295 15.01 6.49 0.54
C ALA A 295 13.79 6.06 1.34
N VAL A 296 12.58 6.18 0.78
CA VAL A 296 11.34 5.69 1.40
C VAL A 296 11.41 4.18 1.66
N GLN A 297 11.87 3.40 0.68
CA GLN A 297 11.96 1.94 0.81
C GLN A 297 13.00 1.51 1.86
N ARG A 298 14.13 2.24 1.99
CA ARG A 298 15.12 2.00 3.05
C ARG A 298 14.57 2.29 4.46
N HIS A 299 13.49 3.05 4.55
CA HIS A 299 12.81 3.40 5.81
C HIS A 299 11.40 2.78 5.88
N TRP A 300 11.25 1.58 5.30
CA TRP A 300 10.04 0.76 5.39
C TRP A 300 8.75 1.41 4.89
N GLY A 301 8.87 2.36 3.97
CA GLY A 301 7.74 2.93 3.26
C GLY A 301 7.51 2.31 1.88
N PHE A 302 6.32 2.57 1.35
CA PHE A 302 5.88 2.11 0.04
C PHE A 302 6.24 3.07 -1.09
N GLY A 303 5.97 4.37 -0.93
CA GLY A 303 6.02 5.34 -2.02
C GLY A 303 6.12 6.79 -1.57
N VAL A 304 6.08 7.71 -2.53
CA VAL A 304 6.23 9.15 -2.30
C VAL A 304 4.95 9.89 -2.67
N ALA A 305 4.59 10.88 -1.87
CA ALA A 305 3.50 11.79 -2.13
C ALA A 305 3.99 13.25 -2.08
N GLY A 306 3.54 14.10 -3.01
CA GLY A 306 4.00 15.49 -3.04
C GLY A 306 3.14 16.43 -3.87
N ILE A 307 3.32 17.73 -3.62
CA ILE A 307 2.62 18.82 -4.32
C ILE A 307 3.55 19.46 -5.35
N SER A 308 4.63 20.11 -4.89
CA SER A 308 5.55 20.87 -5.74
C SER A 308 6.74 20.08 -6.27
N GLY A 309 6.95 18.85 -5.78
CA GLY A 309 8.06 17.99 -6.18
C GLY A 309 7.81 17.18 -7.46
N PHE A 310 6.71 17.45 -8.18
CA PHE A 310 6.15 16.60 -9.22
C PHE A 310 5.47 17.36 -10.35
#